data_AF-A0A358R579-F1
#
_entry.id   AF-A0A358R579-F1
#
_cell.length_a   1.000
_cell.length_b   1.000
_cell.length_c   1.000
_cell.angle_alpha   90.00
_cell.angle_beta   90.00
_cell.angle_gamma   90.00
#
_symmetry.space_group_name_H-M   'P 1'
#
loop_
_entity.id
_entity.type
_entity.pdbx_description
1 polymer ?
#
loop_
_entity_poly.entity_id
_entity_poly.type
_entity_poly.pdbx_seq_one_letter_code
_entity_poly.pdbx_strand_id
1 'polypeptide(L)' 'MNRRFIDLLSQTYTWPQPGLDVSDHGTLKFHGLDLFDLAKEHGTPLRFHHIPSIRR' A
#
# COMPACT_ATOMS: atom_id res chain seq x y z
N MET A 1 -30.80 1.75 1.80
CA MET A 1 -29.58 1.01 1.41
C MET A 1 -28.40 1.97 1.52
N ASN A 2 -27.71 1.99 2.66
CA ASN A 2 -26.56 2.85 2.90
C ASN A 2 -25.36 2.28 2.13
N ARG A 3 -25.14 2.73 0.90
CA ARG A 3 -23.87 2.44 0.20
C ARG A 3 -22.78 3.15 0.96
N ARG A 4 -22.10 2.44 1.86
CA ARG A 4 -20.95 2.98 2.56
C ARG A 4 -19.89 3.24 1.50
N PHE A 5 -19.06 4.25 1.70
CA PHE A 5 -17.96 4.56 0.79
C PHE A 5 -17.08 3.32 0.52
N ILE A 6 -16.92 2.44 1.51
CA ILE A 6 -16.22 1.15 1.38
C ILE A 6 -16.90 0.17 0.41
N ASP A 7 -18.23 0.20 0.28
CA ASP A 7 -18.97 -0.64 -0.64
C ASP A 7 -18.77 -0.17 -2.09
N LEU A 8 -18.63 1.15 -2.31
CA LEU A 8 -18.32 1.72 -3.63
C LEU A 8 -16.87 1.45 -4.03
N LEU A 9 -15.95 1.51 -3.08
CA LEU A 9 -14.54 1.20 -3.29
C LEU A 9 -14.34 -0.28 -3.63
N SER A 10 -14.95 -1.20 -2.88
CA SER A 10 -14.84 -2.64 -3.14
C SER A 10 -15.41 -3.06 -4.50
N GLN A 11 -16.40 -2.32 -5.02
CA GLN A 11 -16.94 -2.54 -6.36
C GLN A 11 -15.99 -2.12 -7.50
N THR A 12 -15.07 -1.17 -7.23
CA THR A 12 -14.22 -0.55 -8.26
C THR A 12 -12.75 -0.93 -8.13
N TYR A 13 -12.30 -1.31 -6.94
CA TYR A 13 -10.91 -1.66 -6.63
C TYR A 13 -10.83 -3.06 -6.06
N THR A 14 -10.03 -3.90 -6.70
CA THR A 14 -9.64 -5.21 -6.15
C THR A 14 -8.34 -5.03 -5.37
N TRP A 15 -8.34 -5.44 -4.11
CA TRP A 15 -7.16 -5.52 -3.27
C TRP A 15 -6.67 -6.98 -3.22
N PRO A 16 -5.35 -7.26 -3.18
CA PRO A 16 -4.21 -6.33 -3.23
C PRO A 16 -3.95 -5.76 -4.64
N GLN A 17 -3.47 -4.51 -4.69
CA GLN A 17 -3.01 -3.87 -5.92
C GLN A 17 -1.56 -4.30 -6.21
N PRO A 18 -1.09 -4.30 -7.47
CA PRO A 18 0.28 -4.66 -7.79
C PRO A 18 1.29 -3.82 -7.00
N GLY A 19 2.14 -4.49 -6.21
CA GLY A 19 3.16 -3.84 -5.39
C GLY A 19 2.69 -3.40 -4.00
N LEU A 20 1.41 -3.55 -3.64
CA LEU A 20 0.90 -3.30 -2.29
C LEU A 20 0.44 -4.62 -1.66
N ASP A 21 1.04 -4.97 -0.52
CA ASP A 21 0.74 -6.18 0.23
C ASP A 21 0.46 -5.86 1.70
N VAL A 22 -0.13 -6.81 2.43
CA VAL A 22 -0.32 -6.70 3.87
C VAL A 22 0.68 -7.62 4.55
N SER A 23 1.39 -7.11 5.56
CA SER A 23 2.30 -7.91 6.38
C SER A 23 1.53 -8.84 7.33
N ASP A 24 2.22 -9.82 7.91
CA ASP A 24 1.65 -10.69 8.94
C ASP A 24 1.20 -9.90 10.19
N HIS A 25 1.73 -8.70 10.38
CA HIS A 25 1.39 -7.78 11.47
C HIS A 25 0.27 -6.79 11.10
N GLY A 26 -0.32 -6.92 9.91
CA GLY A 26 -1.38 -6.02 9.43
C GLY A 26 -0.89 -4.65 8.97
N THR A 27 0.42 -4.47 8.81
CA THR A 27 1.03 -3.24 8.26
C THR A 27 1.08 -3.28 6.73
N LEU A 28 1.11 -2.11 6.10
CA LEU A 28 1.15 -2.00 4.65
C LEU A 28 2.58 -2.18 4.15
N LYS A 29 2.77 -3.17 3.27
CA LYS A 29 4.01 -3.41 2.54
C LYS A 29 3.92 -2.83 1.14
N PHE A 30 4.98 -2.17 0.68
CA PHE A 30 5.12 -1.69 -0.69
C PHE A 30 6.35 -2.30 -1.34
N HIS A 31 6.18 -3.12 -2.37
CA HIS A 31 7.26 -3.85 -3.06
C HIS A 31 8.20 -4.63 -2.11
N GLY A 32 7.64 -5.24 -1.06
CA GLY A 32 8.39 -5.99 -0.05
C GLY A 32 8.98 -5.14 1.09
N LEU A 33 8.79 -3.82 1.10
CA LEU A 33 9.23 -2.91 2.16
C LEU A 33 8.08 -2.58 3.10
N ASP A 34 8.30 -2.65 4.42
CA ASP A 34 7.29 -2.23 5.41
C ASP A 34 7.25 -0.70 5.52
N LEU A 35 6.11 -0.11 5.15
CA LEU A 35 5.95 1.35 5.18
C LEU A 35 5.90 1.90 6.60
N PHE A 36 5.48 1.10 7.58
CA PHE A 36 5.39 1.54 8.97
C PHE A 36 6.77 1.74 9.58
N ASP A 37 7.69 0.81 9.31
CA ASP A 37 9.08 0.91 9.75
C ASP A 37 9.78 2.11 9.09
N LEU A 38 9.58 2.31 7.78
CA LEU A 38 10.11 3.47 7.06
C LEU A 38 9.55 4.79 7.59
N ALA A 39 8.26 4.83 7.96
CA ALA A 39 7.65 6.00 8.58
C ALA A 39 8.23 6.31 9.96
N LYS A 40 8.55 5.27 10.74
CA LYS A 40 9.20 5.42 12.04
C LYS A 40 10.63 5.90 11.92
N GLU A 41 11.37 5.43 10.91
CA GLU A 41 12.77 5.82 10.67
C GLU A 41 12.89 7.26 10.15
N HIS A 42 12.06 7.64 9.18
CA HIS A 42 12.23 8.92 8.48
C HIS A 42 11.22 10.02 8.90
N GLY A 43 10.22 9.69 9.73
CA GLY A 43 9.17 10.62 10.14
C GLY A 43 8.17 10.94 9.01
N THR A 44 7.03 11.55 9.34
CA THR A 44 5.96 11.84 8.37
C THR A 44 5.84 13.35 8.07
N PRO A 45 5.49 13.77 6.84
CA PRO A 45 5.00 12.98 5.71
C PRO A 45 6.11 12.44 4.79
N LEU A 46 5.97 11.18 4.34
CA LEU A 46 6.86 10.51 3.40
C LEU A 46 6.18 10.25 2.06
N ARG A 47 6.95 10.36 0.98
CA ARG A 47 6.48 10.03 -0.38
C ARG A 47 7.35 8.92 -0.96
N PHE A 48 6.73 7.77 -1.23
CA PHE A 48 7.38 6.64 -1.87
C PHE A 48 7.17 6.68 -3.39
N HIS A 49 8.23 6.42 -4.14
CA HIS A 49 8.16 6.17 -5.58
C HIS A 49 8.88 4.85 -5.84
N HIS A 50 8.18 3.87 -6.39
CA HIS A 50 8.81 2.65 -6.87
C HIS A 50 9.19 2.84 -8.34
N ILE A 51 10.49 2.82 -8.62
CA ILE A 51 11.02 2.82 -9.97
C ILE A 51 11.25 1.34 -10.35
N PRO A 52 10.42 0.73 -11.21
CA PRO A 52 10.66 -0.64 -11.63
C PRO A 52 12.02 -0.71 -12.32
N SER A 53 12.91 -1.56 -11.82
CA SER A 53 14.21 -1.77 -12.45
C SER A 53 13.98 -2.42 -13.82
N ILE A 54 14.14 -1.64 -14.89
CA ILE A 54 14.26 -2.19 -16.24
C ILE A 54 15.69 -2.73 -16.35
N ARG A 55 15.92 -3.96 -15.88
CA ARG A 55 17.15 -4.67 -16.23
C ARG A 55 17.05 -5.05 -17.71
N ARG A 56 17.97 -4.54 -18.52
CA ARG A 56 18.22 -4.96 -19.90
C ARG A 56 18.96 -6.29 -19.91
#